data_AF-A0A6P6URW8-F1
#
_entry.id   AF-A0A6P6URW8-F1
#
_cell.length_a   1.000
_cell.length_b   1.000
_cell.length_c   1.000
_cell.angle_alpha   90.00
_cell.angle_beta   90.00
_cell.angle_gamma   90.00
#
_symmetry.space_group_name_H-M   'P 1'
#
loop_
_entity.id
_entity.type
_entity.pdbx_description
1 polymer ?
#
loop_
_entity_poly.entity_id
_entity_poly.type
_entity_poly.pdbx_seq_one_letter_code
_entity_poly.pdbx_strand_id
1 'polypeptide(L)'
;MSADSHMCRSDGDARIKPLSLRSYQVVVAATRDLGIGKDGKLPWRLPSDLKFFKEITVTTTDPVKRNAVVMGRKTWESIPPQFRPLPGRLNIVLTRSGSLGPAIDDNVVCCGSISSALELLAESPYCSSVEKVFVIGGGQILREALNAPECEAIHMTVIEADIECDAFIPPVDGSLFQPWYSSPPTVENNIRHCFVTYVRVMSSAVEPVDLHQRAKSNRSSDSKRFNVSSFSFLPKTVFEKHDEFLYLRLVQDIIATGNHKDDRTGTGTLSKFGCQMRFNLRRSFPLLTTKRIFWQGVVEELLWFISGSTNAKVLQEKGIHIWDGNASREYLDSIGLEDREVGDLGPIYGFQWRHFGARYTGMHADYKGQGFDQLLDVIDRIKKNPNDRRIVLSAWNPSDLKLTALPPCHMFAQFYVANGELSCQMYQRSADMGLGVPFNIASYALLTCMIAHVCGLVPGDFIHIIGDAHVYKTHVVPLQEQLQKFPKPFPILKINPEKKDIDSFVATDFELIGYDPHQKIEMRMAV
;
A
#
# COMPACT_ATOMS: atom_id res chain seq x y z
N MET A 1 -6.98 -47.24 -68.88
CA MET A 1 -6.58 -46.27 -69.90
C MET A 1 -6.17 -44.99 -69.17
N SER A 2 -4.94 -44.55 -69.45
CA SER A 2 -4.33 -43.19 -69.30
C SER A 2 -5.24 -42.06 -68.76
N ALA A 3 -4.80 -41.33 -67.72
CA ALA A 3 -4.02 -40.06 -67.75
C ALA A 3 -4.82 -38.89 -68.36
N ASP A 4 -5.01 -37.74 -67.70
CA ASP A 4 -3.94 -36.78 -67.40
C ASP A 4 -4.22 -35.84 -66.21
N SER A 5 -3.11 -35.32 -65.69
CA SER A 5 -2.86 -34.43 -64.54
C SER A 5 -2.98 -32.93 -64.83
N HIS A 6 -3.25 -32.12 -63.79
CA HIS A 6 -2.58 -30.82 -63.59
C HIS A 6 -2.53 -30.38 -62.10
N MET A 7 -1.41 -29.76 -61.73
CA MET A 7 -0.94 -29.32 -60.41
C MET A 7 -1.41 -27.90 -59.99
N CYS A 8 -1.05 -27.53 -58.73
CA CYS A 8 -0.97 -26.21 -58.07
C CYS A 8 -2.15 -25.90 -57.11
N ARG A 9 -1.99 -25.37 -55.89
CA ARG A 9 -0.86 -24.84 -55.09
C ARG A 9 -1.29 -24.87 -53.62
N SER A 10 -0.32 -24.89 -52.71
CA SER A 10 -0.44 -24.62 -51.28
C SER A 10 -1.03 -23.24 -51.00
N ASP A 11 -1.87 -23.12 -49.98
CA ASP A 11 -1.87 -21.96 -49.09
C ASP A 11 -2.16 -22.43 -47.66
N GLY A 12 -1.11 -22.42 -46.85
CA GLY A 12 -1.22 -22.43 -45.41
C GLY A 12 -1.40 -21.00 -44.92
N ASP A 13 -2.38 -20.80 -44.05
CA ASP A 13 -2.24 -19.87 -42.93
C ASP A 13 -3.28 -20.26 -41.86
N ALA A 14 -3.12 -21.46 -41.30
CA ALA A 14 -3.71 -21.74 -40.01
C ALA A 14 -2.92 -20.91 -39.00
N ARG A 15 -3.35 -19.67 -38.76
CA ARG A 15 -2.86 -18.85 -37.65
C ARG A 15 -3.06 -19.64 -36.36
N ILE A 16 -2.01 -20.33 -35.93
CA ILE A 16 -1.88 -20.92 -34.62
C ILE A 16 -2.07 -19.74 -33.65
N LYS A 17 -3.24 -19.67 -33.01
CA LYS A 17 -3.38 -18.84 -31.81
C LYS A 17 -2.27 -19.30 -30.86
N PRO A 18 -1.42 -18.40 -30.33
CA PRO A 18 -0.48 -18.80 -29.29
C PRO A 18 -1.31 -19.48 -28.19
N LEU A 19 -0.95 -20.71 -27.82
CA LEU A 19 -1.46 -21.33 -26.59
C LEU A 19 -1.21 -20.31 -25.48
N SER A 20 -2.26 -19.79 -24.86
CA SER A 20 -2.09 -18.83 -23.77
C SER A 20 -1.50 -19.61 -22.60
N LEU A 21 -0.20 -19.42 -22.36
CA LEU A 21 0.49 -19.99 -21.20
C LEU A 21 -0.28 -19.61 -19.93
N ARG A 22 -0.38 -20.55 -18.99
CA ARG A 22 -0.96 -20.27 -17.68
C ARG A 22 -0.04 -19.31 -16.92
N SER A 23 -0.62 -18.35 -16.21
CA SER A 23 0.13 -17.50 -15.29
C SER A 23 0.50 -18.26 -14.00
N TYR A 24 1.45 -17.72 -13.25
CA TYR A 24 1.86 -18.27 -11.95
C TYR A 24 2.23 -17.18 -10.95
N GLN A 25 2.47 -17.61 -9.72
CA GLN A 25 2.94 -16.78 -8.62
C GLN A 25 4.22 -17.41 -8.05
N VAL A 26 5.10 -16.60 -7.48
CA VAL A 26 6.33 -17.08 -6.83
C VAL A 26 6.12 -17.12 -5.33
N VAL A 27 6.62 -18.16 -4.67
CA VAL A 27 6.71 -18.22 -3.21
C VAL A 27 8.17 -18.48 -2.82
N VAL A 28 8.77 -17.59 -2.05
CA VAL A 28 10.19 -17.66 -1.71
C VAL A 28 10.48 -17.04 -0.34
N ALA A 29 11.46 -17.57 0.38
CA ALA A 29 12.05 -16.92 1.54
C ALA A 29 13.47 -16.49 1.19
N ALA A 30 13.83 -15.24 1.50
CA ALA A 30 15.11 -14.67 1.12
C ALA A 30 15.68 -13.74 2.20
N THR A 31 17.00 -13.75 2.37
CA THR A 31 17.72 -12.77 3.20
C THR A 31 17.70 -11.38 2.56
N ARG A 32 18.22 -10.36 3.28
CA ARG A 32 18.39 -9.01 2.73
C ARG A 32 19.22 -8.97 1.44
N ASP A 33 20.22 -9.84 1.35
CA ASP A 33 21.08 -10.01 0.17
C ASP A 33 20.52 -10.99 -0.86
N LEU A 34 19.22 -11.31 -0.75
CA LEU A 34 18.49 -12.19 -1.66
C LEU A 34 19.02 -13.64 -1.70
N GLY A 35 19.67 -14.07 -0.61
CA GLY A 35 20.10 -15.45 -0.40
C GLY A 35 18.93 -16.34 0.01
N ILE A 36 18.82 -17.51 -0.61
CA ILE A 36 17.68 -18.45 -0.44
C ILE A 36 18.09 -19.83 0.06
N GLY A 37 19.38 -20.12 0.15
CA GLY A 37 19.86 -21.47 0.41
C GLY A 37 21.37 -21.53 0.64
N LYS A 38 21.79 -22.57 1.36
CA LYS A 38 23.19 -22.95 1.59
C LYS A 38 23.30 -24.47 1.53
N ASP A 39 24.23 -25.01 0.75
CA ASP A 39 24.50 -26.45 0.62
C ASP A 39 23.23 -27.28 0.30
N GLY A 40 22.33 -26.72 -0.52
CA GLY A 40 21.07 -27.35 -0.91
C GLY A 40 20.00 -27.41 0.19
N LYS A 41 20.16 -26.65 1.28
CA LYS A 41 19.22 -26.56 2.41
C LYS A 41 18.82 -25.11 2.68
N LEU A 42 17.73 -24.94 3.43
CA LEU A 42 17.40 -23.65 4.04
C LEU A 42 18.35 -23.39 5.22
N PRO A 43 19.08 -22.26 5.26
CA PRO A 43 20.03 -21.98 6.34
C PRO A 43 19.37 -21.40 7.60
N TRP A 44 18.03 -21.34 7.63
CA TRP A 44 17.22 -20.93 8.77
C TRP A 44 16.14 -21.96 9.10
N ARG A 45 15.56 -21.83 10.29
CA ARG A 45 14.40 -22.61 10.72
C ARG A 45 13.31 -21.66 11.19
N LEU A 46 12.31 -21.45 10.34
CA LEU A 46 11.18 -20.56 10.58
C LEU A 46 9.86 -21.32 10.41
N PRO A 47 9.31 -21.95 11.48
CA PRO A 47 7.99 -22.56 11.43
C PRO A 47 6.87 -21.64 10.91
N SER A 48 6.93 -20.33 11.21
CA SER A 48 5.97 -19.34 10.69
C SER A 48 6.01 -19.24 9.16
N ASP A 49 7.20 -19.27 8.56
CA ASP A 49 7.43 -19.25 7.11
C ASP A 49 6.87 -20.50 6.43
N LEU A 50 7.17 -21.67 6.98
CA LEU A 50 6.61 -22.93 6.45
C LEU A 50 5.08 -22.98 6.55
N LYS A 51 4.50 -22.40 7.61
CA LYS A 51 3.05 -22.25 7.75
C LYS A 51 2.49 -21.33 6.68
N PHE A 52 3.12 -20.17 6.45
CA PHE A 52 2.75 -19.21 5.41
C PHE A 52 2.83 -19.83 4.01
N PHE A 53 3.93 -20.52 3.69
CA PHE A 53 4.12 -21.27 2.46
C PHE A 53 3.01 -22.30 2.24
N LYS A 54 2.69 -23.09 3.27
CA LYS A 54 1.62 -24.10 3.19
C LYS A 54 0.26 -23.45 2.99
N GLU A 55 -0.06 -22.40 3.74
CA GLU A 55 -1.35 -21.68 3.63
C GLU A 55 -1.56 -21.17 2.20
N ILE A 56 -0.59 -20.44 1.65
CA ILE A 56 -0.68 -19.87 0.30
C ILE A 56 -0.81 -20.97 -0.76
N THR A 57 0.03 -22.00 -0.68
CA THR A 57 0.09 -23.01 -1.75
C THR A 57 -1.02 -24.04 -1.67
N VAL A 58 -1.69 -24.22 -0.53
CA VAL A 58 -2.79 -25.20 -0.37
C VAL A 58 -4.16 -24.55 -0.54
N THR A 59 -4.36 -23.31 -0.08
CA THR A 59 -5.69 -22.70 -0.08
C THR A 59 -6.20 -22.41 -1.49
N THR A 60 -7.37 -22.94 -1.80
CA THR A 60 -8.16 -22.65 -3.00
C THR A 60 -9.42 -21.89 -2.64
N THR A 61 -9.96 -21.14 -3.60
CA THR A 61 -11.30 -20.55 -3.47
C THR A 61 -12.37 -21.59 -3.77
N ASP A 62 -12.09 -22.47 -4.74
CA ASP A 62 -12.94 -23.60 -5.10
C ASP A 62 -12.50 -24.89 -4.36
N PRO A 63 -13.35 -25.46 -3.49
CA PRO A 63 -13.00 -26.64 -2.71
C PRO A 63 -12.84 -27.92 -3.56
N VAL A 64 -13.32 -27.95 -4.81
CA VAL A 64 -13.12 -29.10 -5.71
C VAL A 64 -11.81 -29.04 -6.49
N LYS A 65 -11.14 -27.89 -6.46
CA LYS A 65 -9.84 -27.69 -7.13
C LYS A 65 -8.69 -27.84 -6.15
N ARG A 66 -7.49 -28.02 -6.71
CA ARG A 66 -6.22 -27.94 -5.98
C ARG A 66 -5.30 -26.92 -6.63
N ASN A 67 -4.21 -26.55 -5.97
CA ASN A 67 -3.16 -25.75 -6.60
C ASN A 67 -2.03 -26.64 -7.14
N ALA A 68 -1.19 -26.09 -8.02
CA ALA A 68 0.04 -26.71 -8.48
C ALA A 68 1.27 -25.99 -7.92
N VAL A 69 2.30 -26.75 -7.58
CA VAL A 69 3.63 -26.24 -7.21
C VAL A 69 4.66 -26.71 -8.23
N VAL A 70 5.44 -25.78 -8.78
CA VAL A 70 6.47 -26.03 -9.78
C VAL A 70 7.82 -25.84 -9.13
N MET A 71 8.69 -26.85 -9.21
CA MET A 71 10.02 -26.80 -8.62
C MET A 71 11.08 -27.51 -9.46
N GLY A 72 12.34 -27.09 -9.33
CA GLY A 72 13.47 -27.82 -9.91
C GLY A 72 13.80 -29.11 -9.14
N ARG A 73 14.44 -30.08 -9.81
CA ARG A 73 14.85 -31.37 -9.22
C ARG A 73 15.63 -31.24 -7.90
N LYS A 74 16.60 -30.32 -7.79
CA LYS A 74 17.36 -30.13 -6.54
C LYS A 74 16.46 -29.68 -5.38
N THR A 75 15.47 -28.83 -5.65
CA THR A 75 14.48 -28.42 -4.64
C THR A 75 13.62 -29.60 -4.22
N TRP A 76 13.13 -30.40 -5.18
CA TRP A 76 12.42 -31.66 -4.88
C TRP A 76 13.25 -32.63 -4.02
N GLU A 77 14.55 -32.76 -4.29
CA GLU A 77 15.46 -33.61 -3.53
C GLU A 77 15.76 -33.06 -2.14
N SER A 78 15.72 -31.73 -1.95
CA SER A 78 15.90 -31.08 -0.64
C SER A 78 14.70 -31.23 0.30
N ILE A 79 13.50 -31.47 -0.23
CA ILE A 79 12.30 -31.73 0.59
C ILE A 79 12.44 -33.11 1.25
N PRO A 80 12.31 -33.21 2.58
CA PRO A 80 12.44 -34.49 3.28
C PRO A 80 11.44 -35.54 2.74
N PRO A 81 11.84 -36.82 2.62
CA PRO A 81 11.00 -37.88 2.04
C PRO A 81 9.58 -37.97 2.62
N GLN A 82 9.42 -37.74 3.92
CA GLN A 82 8.12 -37.76 4.62
C GLN A 82 7.19 -36.60 4.25
N PHE A 83 7.70 -35.57 3.57
CA PHE A 83 6.94 -34.39 3.15
C PHE A 83 6.81 -34.26 1.62
N ARG A 84 7.37 -35.21 0.84
CA ARG A 84 7.21 -35.26 -0.62
C ARG A 84 6.39 -36.51 -1.05
N PRO A 85 5.42 -36.37 -1.96
CA PRO A 85 4.94 -35.12 -2.55
C PRO A 85 4.30 -34.19 -1.52
N LEU A 86 4.31 -32.89 -1.82
CA LEU A 86 3.67 -31.90 -0.96
C LEU A 86 2.15 -32.14 -0.97
N PRO A 87 1.51 -32.48 0.18
CA PRO A 87 0.12 -32.92 0.20
C PRO A 87 -0.85 -31.80 -0.17
N GLY A 88 -1.99 -32.16 -0.77
CA GLY A 88 -3.05 -31.24 -1.19
C GLY A 88 -2.73 -30.42 -2.45
N ARG A 89 -1.63 -30.73 -3.14
CA ARG A 89 -1.12 -29.97 -4.29
C ARG A 89 -0.67 -30.92 -5.41
N LEU A 90 -0.80 -30.48 -6.66
CA LEU A 90 -0.12 -31.10 -7.78
C LEU A 90 1.35 -30.69 -7.75
N ASN A 91 2.28 -31.64 -7.74
CA ASN A 91 3.71 -31.38 -7.69
C ASN A 91 4.31 -31.52 -9.10
N ILE A 92 4.83 -30.44 -9.66
CA ILE A 92 5.51 -30.42 -10.94
C ILE A 92 7.00 -30.30 -10.71
N VAL A 93 7.76 -31.28 -11.18
CA VAL A 93 9.21 -31.32 -11.03
C VAL A 93 9.88 -31.13 -12.38
N LEU A 94 10.68 -30.06 -12.47
CA LEU A 94 11.44 -29.74 -13.67
C LEU A 94 12.73 -30.56 -13.71
N THR A 95 12.84 -31.44 -14.70
CA THR A 95 13.98 -32.33 -14.90
C THR A 95 14.24 -32.61 -16.37
N ARG A 96 15.53 -32.63 -16.77
CA ARG A 96 15.94 -33.01 -18.12
C ARG A 96 15.92 -34.52 -18.37
N SER A 97 15.92 -35.34 -17.32
CA SER A 97 15.92 -36.80 -17.43
C SER A 97 14.56 -37.40 -17.80
N GLY A 98 13.49 -36.60 -17.84
CA GLY A 98 12.13 -37.05 -18.17
C GLY A 98 11.43 -37.90 -17.09
N SER A 99 12.18 -38.48 -16.14
CA SER A 99 11.62 -39.24 -15.02
C SER A 99 12.39 -39.01 -13.72
N LEU A 100 11.69 -39.25 -12.60
CA LEU A 100 12.22 -39.23 -11.23
C LEU A 100 12.55 -40.63 -10.68
N GLY A 101 12.31 -41.68 -11.46
CA GLY A 101 12.44 -43.09 -11.04
C GLY A 101 11.13 -43.88 -11.20
N PRO A 102 11.09 -45.17 -10.79
CA PRO A 102 10.03 -46.12 -11.13
C PRO A 102 8.73 -46.03 -10.28
N ALA A 103 8.65 -45.13 -9.30
CA ALA A 103 7.45 -44.94 -8.49
C ALA A 103 7.13 -43.44 -8.39
N ILE A 104 6.27 -42.96 -9.28
CA ILE A 104 5.80 -41.58 -9.29
C ILE A 104 4.35 -41.64 -8.82
N ASP A 105 4.08 -41.01 -7.67
CA ASP A 105 2.73 -40.78 -7.15
C ASP A 105 1.90 -40.02 -8.21
N ASP A 106 0.60 -40.34 -8.36
CA ASP A 106 -0.30 -39.68 -9.33
C ASP A 106 -0.35 -38.14 -9.15
N ASN A 107 0.10 -37.62 -8.01
CA ASN A 107 0.21 -36.21 -7.70
C ASN A 107 1.54 -35.57 -8.12
N VAL A 108 2.41 -36.29 -8.84
CA VAL A 108 3.72 -35.82 -9.29
C VAL A 108 3.83 -35.91 -10.81
N VAL A 109 4.20 -34.80 -11.45
CA VAL A 109 4.38 -34.71 -12.90
C VAL A 109 5.77 -34.15 -13.22
N CYS A 110 6.43 -34.70 -14.24
CA CYS A 110 7.73 -34.23 -14.69
C CYS A 110 7.59 -33.38 -15.95
N CYS A 111 8.26 -32.23 -15.99
CA CYS A 111 8.32 -31.36 -17.17
C CYS A 111 9.77 -30.97 -17.47
N GLY A 112 10.08 -30.60 -18.72
CA GLY A 112 11.44 -30.23 -19.12
C GLY A 112 11.82 -28.78 -18.77
N SER A 113 10.83 -27.90 -18.71
CA SER A 113 10.98 -26.45 -18.49
C SER A 113 9.74 -25.84 -17.84
N ILE A 114 9.86 -24.60 -17.33
CA ILE A 114 8.70 -23.82 -16.85
C ILE A 114 7.65 -23.70 -17.95
N SER A 115 8.03 -23.32 -19.18
CA SER A 115 7.11 -23.19 -20.31
C SER A 115 6.30 -24.46 -20.56
N SER A 116 6.97 -25.62 -20.63
CA SER A 116 6.27 -26.91 -20.83
C SER A 116 5.32 -27.26 -19.67
N ALA A 117 5.64 -26.84 -18.45
CA ALA A 117 4.75 -27.02 -17.30
C ALA A 117 3.52 -26.11 -17.39
N LEU A 118 3.68 -24.87 -17.83
CA LEU A 118 2.57 -23.92 -18.00
C LEU A 118 1.66 -24.29 -19.16
N GLU A 119 2.22 -24.83 -20.26
CA GLU A 119 1.47 -25.41 -21.38
C GLU A 119 0.62 -26.59 -20.90
N LEU A 120 1.23 -27.56 -20.22
CA LEU A 120 0.52 -28.70 -19.65
C LEU A 120 -0.60 -28.27 -18.71
N LEU A 121 -0.34 -27.28 -17.84
CA LEU A 121 -1.30 -26.77 -16.88
C LEU A 121 -2.43 -25.95 -17.52
N ALA A 122 -2.25 -25.49 -18.76
CA ALA A 122 -3.28 -24.82 -19.57
C ALA A 122 -4.21 -25.82 -20.29
N GLU A 123 -3.84 -27.10 -20.34
CA GLU A 123 -4.60 -28.16 -21.01
C GLU A 123 -5.44 -29.01 -20.04
N SER A 124 -6.40 -29.76 -20.59
CA SER A 124 -7.22 -30.72 -19.83
C SER A 124 -6.36 -31.90 -19.37
N PRO A 125 -6.53 -32.41 -18.12
CA PRO A 125 -7.55 -32.05 -17.13
C PRO A 125 -7.14 -30.91 -16.17
N TYR A 126 -5.93 -30.36 -16.31
CA TYR A 126 -5.36 -29.43 -15.34
C TYR A 126 -5.95 -28.02 -15.39
N CYS A 127 -6.38 -27.55 -16.56
CA CYS A 127 -7.06 -26.25 -16.68
C CYS A 127 -8.34 -26.16 -15.84
N SER A 128 -9.02 -27.29 -15.62
CA SER A 128 -10.25 -27.37 -14.81
C SER A 128 -9.99 -27.77 -13.36
N SER A 129 -8.97 -28.58 -13.08
CA SER A 129 -8.71 -29.14 -11.74
C SER A 129 -7.68 -28.37 -10.91
N VAL A 130 -6.77 -27.63 -11.56
CA VAL A 130 -5.82 -26.74 -10.89
C VAL A 130 -6.45 -25.35 -10.83
N GLU A 131 -6.34 -24.66 -9.69
CA GLU A 131 -6.79 -23.26 -9.55
C GLU A 131 -5.62 -22.29 -9.80
N LYS A 132 -4.57 -22.37 -8.98
CA LYS A 132 -3.38 -21.51 -9.08
C LYS A 132 -2.09 -22.31 -9.25
N VAL A 133 -1.08 -21.68 -9.83
CA VAL A 133 0.25 -22.24 -10.06
C VAL A 133 1.27 -21.45 -9.25
N PHE A 134 2.10 -22.13 -8.48
CA PHE A 134 3.16 -21.53 -7.66
C PHE A 134 4.53 -22.04 -8.06
N VAL A 135 5.45 -21.17 -8.43
CA VAL A 135 6.88 -21.49 -8.59
C VAL A 135 7.57 -21.34 -7.24
N ILE A 136 8.21 -22.41 -6.76
CA ILE A 136 8.69 -22.47 -5.36
C ILE A 136 10.21 -22.71 -5.23
N GLY A 137 10.95 -22.75 -6.34
CA GLY A 137 12.40 -23.02 -6.32
C GLY A 137 12.88 -23.91 -7.46
N GLY A 138 14.19 -24.14 -7.64
CA GLY A 138 15.32 -23.58 -6.89
C GLY A 138 15.90 -22.32 -7.52
N GLY A 139 17.10 -21.91 -7.10
CA GLY A 139 17.69 -20.62 -7.49
C GLY A 139 17.75 -20.34 -9.01
N GLN A 140 18.03 -21.36 -9.83
CA GLN A 140 17.96 -21.20 -11.30
C GLN A 140 16.53 -20.93 -11.78
N ILE A 141 15.57 -21.74 -11.33
CA ILE A 141 14.16 -21.62 -11.72
C ILE A 141 13.61 -20.26 -11.28
N LEU A 142 13.91 -19.82 -10.07
CA LEU A 142 13.48 -18.52 -9.55
C LEU A 142 14.12 -17.34 -10.29
N ARG A 143 15.37 -17.49 -10.78
CA ARG A 143 16.02 -16.46 -11.60
C ARG A 143 15.32 -16.27 -12.95
N GLU A 144 14.82 -17.35 -13.54
CA GLU A 144 14.04 -17.32 -14.77
C GLU A 144 12.60 -16.84 -14.50
N ALA A 145 12.02 -17.17 -13.34
CA ALA A 145 10.60 -16.96 -13.07
C ALA A 145 10.24 -15.61 -12.44
N LEU A 146 11.06 -15.09 -11.52
CA LEU A 146 10.64 -14.05 -10.57
C LEU A 146 10.13 -12.76 -11.23
N ASN A 147 10.77 -12.32 -12.31
CA ASN A 147 10.37 -11.11 -13.05
C ASN A 147 9.74 -11.41 -14.42
N ALA A 148 9.55 -12.69 -14.79
CA ALA A 148 9.06 -13.08 -16.11
C ALA A 148 7.57 -12.70 -16.32
N PRO A 149 7.13 -12.44 -17.57
CA PRO A 149 5.81 -11.88 -17.88
C PRO A 149 4.63 -12.66 -17.27
N GLU A 150 4.76 -13.98 -17.15
CA GLU A 150 3.72 -14.87 -16.62
C GLU A 150 3.62 -14.85 -15.08
N CYS A 151 4.58 -14.24 -14.37
CA CYS A 151 4.57 -14.11 -12.91
C CYS A 151 3.67 -12.94 -12.48
N GLU A 152 2.51 -13.23 -11.89
CA GLU A 152 1.52 -12.21 -11.48
C GLU A 152 1.73 -11.69 -10.05
N ALA A 153 2.33 -12.48 -9.17
CA ALA A 153 2.64 -12.09 -7.80
C ALA A 153 3.87 -12.81 -7.25
N ILE A 154 4.50 -12.18 -6.27
CA ILE A 154 5.64 -12.71 -5.53
C ILE A 154 5.31 -12.64 -4.04
N HIS A 155 5.20 -13.79 -3.41
CA HIS A 155 5.04 -13.95 -1.96
C HIS A 155 6.40 -14.23 -1.36
N MET A 156 6.94 -13.24 -0.65
CA MET A 156 8.29 -13.25 -0.12
C MET A 156 8.27 -13.20 1.41
N THR A 157 8.91 -14.18 2.04
CA THR A 157 9.36 -14.03 3.42
C THR A 157 10.70 -13.30 3.41
N VAL A 158 10.72 -12.07 3.89
CA VAL A 158 11.93 -11.25 3.98
C VAL A 158 12.59 -11.51 5.32
N ILE A 159 13.79 -12.09 5.28
CA ILE A 159 14.58 -12.44 6.44
C ILE A 159 15.60 -11.34 6.69
N GLU A 160 15.48 -10.70 7.84
CA GLU A 160 16.31 -9.59 8.28
C GLU A 160 17.43 -10.06 9.20
N ALA A 161 18.25 -10.98 8.67
CA ALA A 161 19.42 -11.52 9.35
C ALA A 161 20.56 -11.76 8.35
N ASP A 162 21.78 -11.59 8.83
CA ASP A 162 23.00 -11.86 8.06
C ASP A 162 23.29 -13.36 8.11
N ILE A 163 22.82 -14.08 7.08
CA ILE A 163 22.94 -15.54 6.97
C ILE A 163 23.69 -15.88 5.69
N GLU A 164 24.76 -16.66 5.81
CA GLU A 164 25.56 -17.09 4.66
C GLU A 164 24.75 -17.96 3.70
N CYS A 165 24.77 -17.62 2.40
CA CYS A 165 24.05 -18.30 1.34
C CYS A 165 24.97 -18.58 0.14
N ASP A 166 24.68 -19.63 -0.63
CA ASP A 166 25.33 -19.95 -1.91
C ASP A 166 24.35 -19.96 -3.11
N ALA A 167 23.04 -19.89 -2.82
CA ALA A 167 21.98 -19.78 -3.81
C ALA A 167 21.24 -18.45 -3.62
N PHE A 168 21.03 -17.74 -4.73
CA PHE A 168 20.47 -16.38 -4.74
C PHE A 168 19.40 -16.19 -5.81
N ILE A 169 18.48 -15.27 -5.56
CA ILE A 169 17.45 -14.81 -6.52
C ILE A 169 17.75 -13.37 -7.00
N PRO A 170 17.25 -12.96 -8.17
CA PRO A 170 17.31 -11.55 -8.57
C PRO A 170 16.41 -10.68 -7.69
N PRO A 171 16.66 -9.35 -7.63
CA PRO A 171 15.75 -8.43 -6.96
C PRO A 171 14.38 -8.42 -7.66
N VAL A 172 13.34 -8.12 -6.88
CA VAL A 172 12.01 -7.82 -7.42
C VAL A 172 12.11 -6.53 -8.23
N ASP A 173 11.68 -6.56 -9.50
CA ASP A 173 11.69 -5.38 -10.35
C ASP A 173 10.55 -4.42 -9.96
N GLY A 174 10.89 -3.32 -9.28
CA GLY A 174 9.93 -2.32 -8.84
C GLY A 174 9.24 -1.54 -9.97
N SER A 175 9.70 -1.67 -11.22
CA SER A 175 8.98 -1.13 -12.38
C SER A 175 7.83 -2.05 -12.84
N LEU A 176 7.90 -3.32 -12.47
CA LEU A 176 6.92 -4.36 -12.81
C LEU A 176 6.01 -4.71 -11.63
N PHE A 177 6.50 -4.54 -10.40
CA PHE A 177 5.82 -5.01 -9.19
C PHE A 177 5.68 -3.92 -8.14
N GLN A 178 4.54 -3.92 -7.45
CA GLN A 178 4.28 -3.07 -6.30
C GLN A 178 3.86 -3.90 -5.08
N PRO A 179 4.20 -3.46 -3.85
CA PRO A 179 3.73 -4.12 -2.63
C PRO A 179 2.20 -4.07 -2.53
N TRP A 180 1.56 -5.22 -2.37
CA TRP A 180 0.15 -5.36 -2.05
C TRP A 180 -0.10 -5.42 -0.54
N TYR A 181 0.78 -6.13 0.17
CA TYR A 181 0.67 -6.36 1.60
C TYR A 181 2.06 -6.58 2.20
N SER A 182 2.27 -6.08 3.42
CA SER A 182 3.40 -6.43 4.26
C SER A 182 2.93 -6.67 5.68
N SER A 183 3.29 -7.82 6.25
CA SER A 183 3.07 -8.07 7.67
C SER A 183 3.96 -7.17 8.52
N PRO A 184 3.58 -6.89 9.78
CA PRO A 184 4.53 -6.44 10.78
C PRO A 184 5.68 -7.44 10.90
N PRO A 185 6.92 -6.99 11.16
CA PRO A 185 8.03 -7.87 11.41
C PRO A 185 7.87 -8.60 12.75
N THR A 186 8.19 -9.89 12.77
CA THR A 186 8.20 -10.74 13.96
C THR A 186 9.60 -11.31 14.16
N VAL A 187 9.89 -11.78 15.37
CA VAL A 187 11.14 -12.48 15.69
C VAL A 187 10.80 -13.91 16.07
N GLU A 188 11.36 -14.87 15.33
CA GLU A 188 11.25 -16.30 15.62
C GLU A 188 12.65 -16.91 15.56
N ASN A 189 13.04 -17.68 16.58
CA ASN A 189 14.38 -18.26 16.68
C ASN A 189 15.52 -17.23 16.49
N ASN A 190 15.36 -16.04 17.08
CA ASN A 190 16.27 -14.88 16.95
C ASN A 190 16.42 -14.31 15.54
N ILE A 191 15.55 -14.70 14.60
CA ILE A 191 15.55 -14.19 13.23
C ILE A 191 14.32 -13.29 13.06
N ARG A 192 14.59 -12.00 12.83
CA ARG A 192 13.56 -11.04 12.46
C ARG A 192 13.14 -11.30 11.01
N HIS A 193 11.85 -11.41 10.75
CA HIS A 193 11.33 -11.58 9.39
C HIS A 193 9.93 -10.98 9.23
N CYS A 194 9.53 -10.72 7.99
CA CYS A 194 8.16 -10.33 7.64
C CYS A 194 7.71 -11.01 6.35
N PHE A 195 6.39 -11.06 6.14
CA PHE A 195 5.79 -11.57 4.91
C PHE A 195 5.37 -10.41 4.01
N VAL A 196 5.76 -10.46 2.75
CA VAL A 196 5.47 -9.41 1.77
C VAL A 196 4.88 -10.06 0.53
N THR A 197 3.79 -9.50 0.02
CA THR A 197 3.29 -9.85 -1.32
C THR A 197 3.50 -8.67 -2.24
N TYR A 198 4.16 -8.91 -3.36
CA TYR A 198 4.20 -7.99 -4.49
C TYR A 198 3.25 -8.48 -5.58
N VAL A 199 2.56 -7.55 -6.23
CA VAL A 199 1.71 -7.83 -7.39
C VAL A 199 2.26 -7.15 -8.61
N ARG A 200 2.17 -7.83 -9.75
CA ARG A 200 2.52 -7.23 -11.03
C ARG A 200 1.54 -6.11 -11.33
N VAL A 201 2.08 -4.93 -11.58
CA VAL A 201 1.37 -3.80 -12.17
C VAL A 201 1.82 -3.74 -13.62
N MET A 202 0.90 -3.77 -14.58
CA MET A 202 1.32 -3.63 -15.99
C MET A 202 2.10 -2.32 -16.13
N SER A 203 3.15 -2.26 -16.94
CA SER A 203 3.76 -0.98 -17.32
C SER A 203 3.13 -0.53 -18.63
N SER A 204 2.67 0.71 -18.72
CA SER A 204 2.14 1.30 -19.95
C SER A 204 3.24 1.73 -20.95
N ALA A 205 4.33 0.97 -21.03
CA ALA A 205 5.42 1.25 -21.94
C ALA A 205 6.07 -0.05 -22.42
N VAL A 206 5.65 -0.55 -23.59
CA VAL A 206 6.44 -0.66 -24.83
C VAL A 206 5.45 -1.01 -25.94
N GLU A 207 5.04 -0.03 -26.76
CA GLU A 207 4.65 -0.35 -28.14
C GLU A 207 5.87 -0.09 -29.04
N PRO A 208 6.10 -0.89 -30.10
CA PRO A 208 7.16 -0.62 -31.06
C PRO A 208 6.88 0.71 -31.75
N VAL A 209 7.85 1.62 -31.73
CA VAL A 209 7.75 2.91 -32.42
C VAL A 209 7.68 2.66 -33.92
N ASP A 210 6.48 2.78 -34.49
CA ASP A 210 6.30 2.80 -35.93
C ASP A 210 6.67 4.20 -36.45
N LEU A 211 7.74 4.25 -37.25
CA LEU A 211 8.44 5.47 -37.66
C LEU A 211 7.71 6.21 -38.80
N HIS A 212 6.39 6.32 -38.81
CA HIS A 212 5.68 7.14 -39.79
C HIS A 212 4.33 7.67 -39.27
N GLN A 213 4.35 8.84 -38.61
CA GLN A 213 3.39 9.93 -38.83
C GLN A 213 3.69 11.11 -37.89
N ARG A 214 4.30 12.16 -38.44
CA ARG A 214 4.43 13.47 -37.79
C ARG A 214 3.36 14.39 -38.37
N ALA A 215 2.25 14.59 -37.67
CA ALA A 215 1.35 15.71 -37.91
C ALA A 215 0.46 16.04 -36.69
N LYS A 216 0.79 17.17 -36.05
CA LYS A 216 -0.03 18.10 -35.25
C LYS A 216 -1.38 17.62 -34.65
N SER A 217 -1.47 17.60 -33.32
CA SER A 217 -2.55 18.30 -32.60
C SER A 217 -2.21 18.50 -31.11
N ASN A 218 -2.53 19.69 -30.59
CA ASN A 218 -2.57 20.00 -29.15
C ASN A 218 -3.72 19.22 -28.50
N ARG A 219 -3.42 18.38 -27.49
CA ARG A 219 -4.37 17.93 -26.46
C ARG A 219 -3.64 17.40 -25.23
N SER A 220 -4.30 17.60 -24.09
CA SER A 220 -3.98 17.26 -22.70
C SER A 220 -3.06 16.07 -22.45
N SER A 221 -2.25 16.19 -21.39
CA SER A 221 -1.44 15.13 -20.78
C SER A 221 -2.24 13.84 -20.57
N ASP A 222 -2.13 12.92 -21.52
CA ASP A 222 -2.65 11.56 -21.41
C ASP A 222 -1.81 10.80 -20.37
N SER A 223 -2.35 10.69 -19.16
CA SER A 223 -1.88 9.71 -18.18
C SER A 223 -2.09 8.32 -18.80
N LYS A 224 -0.99 7.67 -19.17
CA LYS A 224 -0.96 6.32 -19.70
C LYS A 224 -1.83 5.39 -18.83
N ARG A 225 -2.96 4.91 -19.37
CA ARG A 225 -3.89 4.05 -18.65
C ARG A 225 -3.29 2.66 -18.50
N PHE A 226 -3.00 2.30 -17.25
CA PHE A 226 -2.68 0.95 -16.83
C PHE A 226 -3.92 0.06 -16.93
N ASN A 227 -3.82 -1.11 -17.55
CA ASN A 227 -4.94 -2.05 -17.60
C ASN A 227 -4.99 -2.79 -16.26
N VAL A 228 -5.99 -2.45 -15.44
CA VAL A 228 -6.12 -2.93 -14.05
C VAL A 228 -6.77 -4.30 -14.07
N SER A 229 -6.00 -5.36 -13.83
CA SER A 229 -6.56 -6.66 -13.46
C SER A 229 -7.20 -6.56 -12.08
N SER A 230 -8.35 -7.21 -11.85
CA SER A 230 -9.11 -7.21 -10.59
C SER A 230 -8.38 -7.79 -9.36
N PHE A 231 -7.06 -8.00 -9.41
CA PHE A 231 -6.19 -8.67 -8.43
C PHE A 231 -6.75 -10.00 -7.87
N SER A 232 -7.78 -10.55 -8.50
CA SER A 232 -8.52 -11.74 -8.08
C SER A 232 -7.73 -13.02 -8.27
N PHE A 233 -6.58 -12.95 -8.95
CA PHE A 233 -5.60 -14.03 -9.02
C PHE A 233 -4.93 -14.28 -7.65
N LEU A 234 -4.88 -13.29 -6.75
CA LEU A 234 -4.29 -13.46 -5.43
C LEU A 234 -5.07 -14.52 -4.62
N PRO A 235 -4.38 -15.29 -3.76
CA PRO A 235 -5.06 -16.07 -2.72
C PRO A 235 -5.96 -15.15 -1.88
N LYS A 236 -7.19 -15.59 -1.57
CA LYS A 236 -8.15 -14.79 -0.78
C LYS A 236 -7.55 -14.28 0.53
N THR A 237 -6.78 -15.12 1.21
CA THR A 237 -6.07 -14.81 2.47
C THR A 237 -4.99 -13.73 2.34
N VAL A 238 -4.53 -13.43 1.12
CA VAL A 238 -3.59 -12.34 0.81
C VAL A 238 -4.33 -11.12 0.29
N PHE A 239 -5.30 -11.32 -0.60
CA PHE A 239 -6.14 -10.26 -1.15
C PHE A 239 -6.78 -9.43 -0.03
N GLU A 240 -7.41 -10.09 0.94
CA GLU A 240 -8.14 -9.44 2.05
C GLU A 240 -7.27 -8.75 3.10
N LYS A 241 -5.93 -8.89 3.00
CA LYS A 241 -4.95 -8.27 3.90
C LYS A 241 -4.48 -6.88 3.45
N HIS A 242 -4.93 -6.38 2.30
CA HIS A 242 -4.60 -5.01 1.89
C HIS A 242 -5.11 -3.99 2.92
N ASP A 243 -4.24 -3.10 3.38
CA ASP A 243 -4.53 -2.17 4.49
C ASP A 243 -5.71 -1.22 4.19
N GLU A 244 -5.98 -0.89 2.92
CA GLU A 244 -7.17 -0.10 2.52
C GLU A 244 -8.50 -0.74 2.95
N PHE A 245 -8.57 -2.07 3.10
CA PHE A 245 -9.78 -2.73 3.60
C PHE A 245 -10.12 -2.35 5.03
N LEU A 246 -9.17 -1.84 5.83
CA LEU A 246 -9.44 -1.31 7.17
C LEU A 246 -10.42 -0.13 7.09
N TYR A 247 -10.18 0.80 6.17
CA TYR A 247 -11.06 1.94 5.91
C TYR A 247 -12.38 1.49 5.29
N LEU A 248 -12.34 0.65 4.25
CA LEU A 248 -13.56 0.24 3.52
C LEU A 248 -14.53 -0.54 4.41
N ARG A 249 -14.02 -1.47 5.23
CA ARG A 249 -14.85 -2.23 6.17
C ARG A 249 -15.45 -1.31 7.24
N LEU A 250 -14.71 -0.32 7.73
CA LEU A 250 -15.23 0.64 8.70
C LEU A 250 -16.34 1.52 8.09
N VAL A 251 -16.16 1.99 6.85
CA VAL A 251 -17.22 2.71 6.12
C VAL A 251 -18.47 1.83 5.96
N GLN A 252 -18.30 0.59 5.50
CA GLN A 252 -19.40 -0.35 5.33
C GLN A 252 -20.14 -0.62 6.65
N ASP A 253 -19.39 -0.79 7.73
CA ASP A 253 -19.92 -1.05 9.07
C ASP A 253 -20.70 0.14 9.64
N ILE A 254 -20.19 1.37 9.44
CA ILE A 254 -20.90 2.61 9.82
C ILE A 254 -22.19 2.78 9.00
N ILE A 255 -22.16 2.53 7.69
CA ILE A 255 -23.36 2.63 6.85
C ILE A 255 -24.41 1.58 7.24
N ALA A 256 -23.98 0.36 7.54
CA ALA A 256 -24.89 -0.75 7.83
C ALA A 256 -25.48 -0.69 9.24
N THR A 257 -24.70 -0.24 10.24
CA THR A 257 -25.06 -0.40 11.66
C THR A 257 -24.77 0.84 12.52
N GLY A 258 -24.35 1.95 11.91
CA GLY A 258 -24.06 3.20 12.61
C GLY A 258 -25.31 3.83 13.23
N ASN A 259 -25.13 4.48 14.38
CA ASN A 259 -26.20 5.21 15.04
C ASN A 259 -26.54 6.47 14.25
N HIS A 260 -27.84 6.68 14.01
CA HIS A 260 -28.32 7.94 13.47
C HIS A 260 -28.13 9.06 14.50
N LYS A 261 -27.49 10.14 14.08
CA LYS A 261 -27.35 11.37 14.87
C LYS A 261 -27.67 12.58 14.02
N ASP A 262 -28.29 13.57 14.64
CA ASP A 262 -28.27 14.93 14.11
C ASP A 262 -26.88 15.54 14.34
N ASP A 263 -26.49 16.49 13.50
CA ASP A 263 -25.19 17.16 13.57
C ASP A 263 -25.35 18.68 13.53
N ARG A 264 -24.25 19.39 13.83
CA ARG A 264 -24.21 20.86 13.83
C ARG A 264 -24.47 21.47 12.44
N THR A 265 -24.34 20.69 11.37
CA THR A 265 -24.49 21.14 9.98
C THR A 265 -25.91 20.90 9.44
N GLY A 266 -26.79 20.28 10.23
CA GLY A 266 -28.16 19.93 9.83
C GLY A 266 -28.27 18.81 8.78
N THR A 267 -27.15 18.17 8.40
CA THR A 267 -27.13 17.09 7.41
C THR A 267 -27.51 15.76 8.03
N GLY A 268 -27.10 15.55 9.29
CA GLY A 268 -27.20 14.30 10.00
C GLY A 268 -26.17 13.27 9.52
N THR A 269 -25.86 12.33 10.42
CA THR A 269 -24.81 11.33 10.24
C THR A 269 -25.26 9.94 10.64
N LEU A 270 -24.52 8.94 10.13
CA LEU A 270 -24.41 7.60 10.70
C LEU A 270 -23.06 7.52 11.40
N SER A 271 -23.02 7.09 12.66
CA SER A 271 -21.79 7.17 13.46
C SER A 271 -21.52 5.94 14.32
N LYS A 272 -20.23 5.67 14.56
CA LYS A 272 -19.71 4.76 15.59
C LYS A 272 -18.69 5.47 16.47
N PHE A 273 -18.61 5.04 17.73
CA PHE A 273 -17.71 5.65 18.71
C PHE A 273 -16.59 4.67 19.10
N GLY A 274 -15.33 5.12 19.05
CA GLY A 274 -14.17 4.34 19.46
C GLY A 274 -13.72 3.34 18.40
N CYS A 275 -13.27 3.83 17.25
CA CYS A 275 -12.75 3.01 16.14
C CYS A 275 -11.22 3.11 16.05
N GLN A 276 -10.59 2.14 15.39
CA GLN A 276 -9.14 2.12 15.19
C GLN A 276 -8.77 1.50 13.84
N MET A 277 -7.78 2.08 13.18
CA MET A 277 -7.10 1.51 12.00
C MET A 277 -5.57 1.56 12.21
N ARG A 278 -4.84 0.60 11.65
CA ARG A 278 -3.36 0.55 11.70
C ARG A 278 -2.81 0.30 10.29
N PHE A 279 -1.95 1.18 9.82
CA PHE A 279 -1.33 1.14 8.50
C PHE A 279 0.18 0.93 8.62
N ASN A 280 0.72 -0.02 7.84
CA ASN A 280 2.15 -0.31 7.81
C ASN A 280 2.87 0.62 6.81
N LEU A 281 3.84 1.40 7.29
CA LEU A 281 4.56 2.41 6.47
C LEU A 281 5.89 1.91 5.88
N ARG A 282 6.30 0.67 6.20
CA ARG A 282 7.65 0.17 5.88
C ARG A 282 7.92 -0.03 4.39
N ARG A 283 6.87 -0.28 3.59
CA ARG A 283 7.00 -0.64 2.15
C ARG A 283 6.10 0.13 1.21
N SER A 284 5.04 0.75 1.73
CA SER A 284 4.05 1.49 0.96
C SER A 284 3.53 2.65 1.79
N PHE A 285 2.91 3.61 1.13
CA PHE A 285 2.34 4.80 1.74
C PHE A 285 0.82 4.76 1.67
N PRO A 286 0.08 4.84 2.80
CA PRO A 286 -1.36 4.59 2.86
C PRO A 286 -2.16 5.76 2.26
N LEU A 287 -2.13 5.88 0.94
CA LEU A 287 -2.95 6.80 0.17
C LEU A 287 -4.00 5.99 -0.58
N LEU A 288 -5.27 6.17 -0.20
CA LEU A 288 -6.38 5.38 -0.73
C LEU A 288 -6.40 5.37 -2.27
N THR A 289 -6.73 4.20 -2.81
CA THR A 289 -6.79 3.96 -4.25
C THR A 289 -8.21 3.75 -4.76
N THR A 290 -9.16 3.39 -3.90
CA THR A 290 -10.59 3.24 -4.29
C THR A 290 -11.26 4.57 -4.66
N LYS A 291 -10.61 5.70 -4.35
CA LYS A 291 -10.90 7.02 -4.92
C LYS A 291 -9.61 7.86 -4.96
N ARG A 292 -9.52 8.80 -5.89
CA ARG A 292 -8.40 9.76 -5.95
C ARG A 292 -8.43 10.70 -4.75
N ILE A 293 -7.30 10.78 -4.03
CA ILE A 293 -7.07 11.71 -2.92
C ILE A 293 -6.25 12.91 -3.42
N PHE A 294 -6.57 14.10 -2.89
CA PHE A 294 -5.89 15.34 -3.27
C PHE A 294 -4.51 15.47 -2.60
N TRP A 295 -3.53 14.73 -3.12
CA TRP A 295 -2.17 14.64 -2.57
C TRP A 295 -1.49 16.00 -2.36
N GLN A 296 -1.58 16.91 -3.33
CA GLN A 296 -0.97 18.24 -3.20
C GLN A 296 -1.54 19.01 -2.01
N GLY A 297 -2.85 18.92 -1.78
CA GLY A 297 -3.49 19.49 -0.58
C GLY A 297 -2.95 18.88 0.71
N VAL A 298 -2.77 17.54 0.76
CA VAL A 298 -2.21 16.84 1.93
C VAL A 298 -0.83 17.36 2.29
N VAL A 299 0.05 17.46 1.30
CA VAL A 299 1.43 17.92 1.51
C VAL A 299 1.47 19.38 1.93
N GLU A 300 0.79 20.26 1.20
CA GLU A 300 0.85 21.70 1.45
C GLU A 300 0.19 22.09 2.78
N GLU A 301 -0.91 21.44 3.16
CA GLU A 301 -1.53 21.66 4.47
C GLU A 301 -0.59 21.20 5.60
N LEU A 302 0.05 20.03 5.45
CA LEU A 302 0.97 19.56 6.47
C LEU A 302 2.19 20.48 6.64
N LEU A 303 2.77 20.95 5.53
CA LEU A 303 3.86 21.93 5.57
C LEU A 303 3.41 23.25 6.19
N TRP A 304 2.18 23.68 5.92
CA TRP A 304 1.57 24.84 6.55
C TRP A 304 1.39 24.66 8.06
N PHE A 305 0.93 23.48 8.53
CA PHE A 305 0.90 23.16 9.96
C PHE A 305 2.29 23.15 10.58
N ILE A 306 3.26 22.52 9.93
CA ILE A 306 4.65 22.50 10.40
C ILE A 306 5.16 23.93 10.55
N SER A 307 4.90 24.83 9.60
CA SER A 307 5.36 26.22 9.68
C SER A 307 4.77 27.04 10.83
N GLY A 308 3.73 26.54 11.50
CA GLY A 308 3.03 27.29 12.55
C GLY A 308 2.03 28.33 12.02
N SER A 309 1.85 28.43 10.71
CA SER A 309 0.98 29.41 10.07
C SER A 309 -0.51 29.13 10.36
N THR A 310 -1.26 30.22 10.48
CA THR A 310 -2.71 30.24 10.73
C THR A 310 -3.48 31.00 9.63
N ASN A 311 -2.76 31.48 8.62
CA ASN A 311 -3.30 32.22 7.50
C ASN A 311 -3.66 31.28 6.34
N ALA A 312 -4.96 31.08 6.10
CA ALA A 312 -5.46 30.26 5.00
C ALA A 312 -5.07 30.79 3.61
N LYS A 313 -4.77 32.09 3.48
CA LYS A 313 -4.37 32.70 2.18
C LYS A 313 -3.07 32.09 1.64
N VAL A 314 -2.17 31.64 2.51
CA VAL A 314 -0.93 30.93 2.12
C VAL A 314 -1.25 29.65 1.33
N LEU A 315 -2.33 28.96 1.70
CA LEU A 315 -2.81 27.78 0.97
C LEU A 315 -3.55 28.19 -0.32
N GLN A 316 -4.37 29.24 -0.27
CA GLN A 316 -5.09 29.76 -1.44
C GLN A 316 -4.15 30.22 -2.55
N GLU A 317 -3.05 30.88 -2.22
CA GLU A 317 -2.00 31.30 -3.17
C GLU A 317 -1.37 30.11 -3.92
N LYS A 318 -1.44 28.91 -3.33
CA LYS A 318 -1.00 27.64 -3.93
C LYS A 318 -2.14 26.85 -4.60
N GLY A 319 -3.34 27.44 -4.69
CA GLY A 319 -4.54 26.80 -5.25
C GLY A 319 -5.17 25.75 -4.33
N ILE A 320 -4.89 25.80 -3.03
CA ILE A 320 -5.41 24.86 -2.03
C ILE A 320 -6.53 25.54 -1.24
N HIS A 321 -7.77 25.12 -1.49
CA HIS A 321 -9.00 25.80 -1.00
C HIS A 321 -9.74 25.04 0.11
N ILE A 322 -9.08 24.11 0.79
CA ILE A 322 -9.72 23.21 1.76
C ILE A 322 -10.21 23.91 3.04
N TRP A 323 -9.67 25.10 3.34
CA TRP A 323 -10.04 25.91 4.51
C TRP A 323 -10.97 27.09 4.19
N ASP A 324 -11.31 27.32 2.91
CA ASP A 324 -12.04 28.52 2.48
C ASP A 324 -13.40 28.68 3.16
N GLY A 325 -14.13 27.58 3.34
CA GLY A 325 -15.43 27.58 4.02
C GLY A 325 -15.31 28.09 5.46
N ASN A 326 -14.33 27.58 6.21
CA ASN A 326 -14.09 27.93 7.61
C ASN A 326 -13.39 29.28 7.80
N ALA A 327 -12.78 29.83 6.73
CA ALA A 327 -12.09 31.12 6.76
C ALA A 327 -12.95 32.28 6.20
N SER A 328 -14.15 31.99 5.72
CA SER A 328 -15.05 32.96 5.11
C SER A 328 -15.59 33.96 6.14
N ARG A 329 -15.92 35.18 5.69
CA ARG A 329 -16.51 36.21 6.54
C ARG A 329 -17.80 35.72 7.21
N GLU A 330 -18.70 35.14 6.42
CA GLU A 330 -19.97 34.58 6.87
C GLU A 330 -19.78 33.53 7.97
N TYR A 331 -18.86 32.59 7.78
CA TYR A 331 -18.60 31.56 8.78
C TYR A 331 -17.99 32.13 10.06
N LEU A 332 -16.97 32.99 9.95
CA LEU A 332 -16.33 33.61 11.11
C LEU A 332 -17.33 34.44 11.93
N ASP A 333 -18.23 35.18 11.28
CA ASP A 333 -19.30 35.92 11.96
C ASP A 333 -20.28 34.97 12.67
N SER A 334 -20.66 33.86 12.00
CA SER A 334 -21.59 32.87 12.58
C SER A 334 -21.09 32.21 13.86
N ILE A 335 -19.77 32.21 14.10
CA ILE A 335 -19.13 31.67 15.31
C ILE A 335 -18.63 32.75 16.28
N GLY A 336 -18.98 34.03 16.04
CA GLY A 336 -18.68 35.16 16.93
C GLY A 336 -17.25 35.71 16.82
N LEU A 337 -16.58 35.51 15.67
CA LEU A 337 -15.24 36.03 15.37
C LEU A 337 -15.30 37.20 14.38
N GLU A 338 -16.16 38.19 14.66
CA GLU A 338 -16.45 39.33 13.78
C GLU A 338 -15.21 40.19 13.49
N ASP A 339 -14.38 40.45 14.51
CA ASP A 339 -13.16 41.26 14.40
C ASP A 339 -12.00 40.55 13.66
N ARG A 340 -12.18 39.27 13.32
CA ARG A 340 -11.12 38.46 12.72
C ARG A 340 -11.02 38.68 11.22
N GLU A 341 -9.82 38.89 10.68
CA GLU A 341 -9.65 39.02 9.23
C GLU A 341 -10.03 37.73 8.49
N VAL A 342 -10.64 37.85 7.30
CA VAL A 342 -10.88 36.72 6.40
C VAL A 342 -9.55 36.02 6.10
N GLY A 343 -9.52 34.69 6.26
CA GLY A 343 -8.29 33.90 6.16
C GLY A 343 -7.61 33.59 7.49
N ASP A 344 -7.88 34.33 8.56
CA ASP A 344 -7.33 34.07 9.89
C ASP A 344 -8.13 32.96 10.58
N LEU A 345 -7.52 31.79 10.76
CA LEU A 345 -8.18 30.65 11.39
C LEU A 345 -7.97 30.60 12.91
N GLY A 346 -7.18 31.51 13.47
CA GLY A 346 -6.84 31.54 14.89
C GLY A 346 -5.70 30.60 15.28
N PRO A 347 -5.51 30.36 16.59
CA PRO A 347 -4.47 29.49 17.11
C PRO A 347 -4.85 28.00 16.93
N ILE A 348 -4.99 27.57 15.68
CA ILE A 348 -5.31 26.19 15.27
C ILE A 348 -4.06 25.30 15.25
N TYR A 349 -4.17 24.11 14.64
CA TYR A 349 -3.17 23.03 14.64
C TYR A 349 -1.70 23.48 14.65
N GLY A 350 -1.23 24.11 13.57
CA GLY A 350 0.18 24.49 13.43
C GLY A 350 0.65 25.44 14.52
N PHE A 351 -0.18 26.44 14.87
CA PHE A 351 0.11 27.34 15.97
C PHE A 351 0.28 26.58 17.28
N GLN A 352 -0.61 25.64 17.59
CA GLN A 352 -0.48 24.82 18.79
C GLN A 352 0.75 23.93 18.73
N TRP A 353 1.18 23.46 17.56
CA TRP A 353 2.38 22.64 17.41
C TRP A 353 3.68 23.41 17.68
N ARG A 354 3.76 24.66 17.22
CA ARG A 354 5.00 25.46 17.28
C ARG A 354 5.03 26.48 18.43
N HIS A 355 3.85 26.87 18.93
CA HIS A 355 3.67 28.01 19.84
C HIS A 355 2.66 27.69 20.96
N PHE A 356 2.62 26.45 21.46
CA PHE A 356 1.63 26.03 22.45
C PHE A 356 1.65 26.96 23.69
N GLY A 357 0.49 27.52 24.04
CA GLY A 357 0.35 28.44 25.18
C GLY A 357 0.80 29.88 24.92
N ALA A 358 1.26 30.23 23.72
CA ALA A 358 1.47 31.63 23.34
C ALA A 358 0.13 32.37 23.20
N ARG A 359 0.11 33.66 23.54
CA ARG A 359 -1.09 34.50 23.36
C ARG A 359 -1.26 34.82 21.87
N TYR A 360 -2.34 34.33 21.27
CA TYR A 360 -2.68 34.68 19.89
C TYR A 360 -3.05 36.16 19.75
N THR A 361 -2.48 36.84 18.76
CA THR A 361 -2.73 38.26 18.46
C THR A 361 -3.18 38.52 17.01
N GLY A 362 -3.07 37.52 16.12
CA GLY A 362 -3.48 37.58 14.71
C GLY A 362 -2.54 36.77 13.81
N MET A 363 -2.99 36.45 12.60
CA MET A 363 -2.25 35.60 11.66
C MET A 363 -0.97 36.21 11.05
N HIS A 364 -0.78 37.52 11.22
CA HIS A 364 0.39 38.25 10.69
C HIS A 364 1.51 38.47 11.72
N ALA A 365 1.27 38.10 12.98
CA ALA A 365 2.25 38.32 14.05
C ALA A 365 3.40 37.31 14.00
N ASP A 366 4.59 37.73 14.44
CA ASP A 366 5.73 36.84 14.63
C ASP A 366 5.67 36.18 16.01
N TYR A 367 5.45 34.87 16.02
CA TYR A 367 5.40 34.05 17.23
C TYR A 367 6.71 33.32 17.54
N LYS A 368 7.80 33.61 16.82
CA LYS A 368 9.10 32.95 17.05
C LYS A 368 9.55 33.08 18.50
N GLY A 369 9.86 31.93 19.12
CA GLY A 369 10.28 31.86 20.52
C GLY A 369 9.18 32.08 21.55
N GLN A 370 7.91 32.24 21.12
CA GLN A 370 6.76 32.32 22.01
C GLN A 370 6.11 30.94 22.18
N GLY A 371 5.62 30.67 23.39
CA GLY A 371 5.00 29.39 23.73
C GLY A 371 6.00 28.24 23.75
N PHE A 372 5.49 27.02 23.61
CA PHE A 372 6.29 25.79 23.58
C PHE A 372 6.23 25.13 22.20
N ASP A 373 7.39 24.94 21.56
CA ASP A 373 7.52 24.24 20.28
C ASP A 373 7.52 22.72 20.52
N GLN A 374 6.33 22.14 20.47
CA GLN A 374 6.12 20.71 20.67
C GLN A 374 6.74 19.88 19.54
N LEU A 375 6.72 20.37 18.30
CA LEU A 375 7.24 19.62 17.16
C LEU A 375 8.76 19.43 17.28
N LEU A 376 9.49 20.49 17.64
CA LEU A 376 10.93 20.41 17.89
C LEU A 376 11.25 19.58 19.15
N ASP A 377 10.46 19.69 20.23
CA ASP A 377 10.64 18.82 21.42
C ASP A 377 10.44 17.34 21.08
N VAL A 378 9.44 17.00 20.26
CA VAL A 378 9.23 15.63 19.75
C VAL A 378 10.46 15.13 19.00
N ILE A 379 10.98 15.91 18.05
CA ILE A 379 12.16 15.54 17.26
C ILE A 379 13.39 15.39 18.17
N ASP A 380 13.59 16.31 19.10
CA ASP A 380 14.72 16.29 20.04
C ASP A 380 14.67 15.06 20.95
N ARG A 381 13.50 14.73 21.49
CA ARG A 381 13.29 13.51 22.29
C ARG A 381 13.56 12.26 21.49
N ILE A 382 13.07 12.16 20.26
CA ILE A 382 13.33 11.00 19.40
C ILE A 382 14.83 10.81 19.19
N LYS A 383 15.57 11.90 18.93
CA LYS A 383 17.03 11.86 18.70
C LYS A 383 17.83 11.54 19.96
N LYS A 384 17.46 12.12 21.11
CA LYS A 384 18.27 12.04 22.35
C LYS A 384 17.81 10.97 23.33
N ASN A 385 16.52 10.71 23.42
CA ASN A 385 15.91 9.77 24.36
C ASN A 385 14.75 8.99 23.70
N PRO A 386 15.03 8.14 22.70
CA PRO A 386 14.00 7.45 21.91
C PRO A 386 13.09 6.51 22.73
N ASN A 387 13.53 6.10 23.93
CA ASN A 387 12.74 5.25 24.83
C ASN A 387 11.77 6.06 25.72
N ASP A 388 11.73 7.40 25.59
CA ASP A 388 10.79 8.23 26.32
C ASP A 388 9.34 7.88 25.94
N ARG A 389 8.48 7.78 26.94
CA ARG A 389 7.05 7.47 26.76
C ARG A 389 6.20 8.74 26.62
N ARG A 390 6.82 9.92 26.64
CA ARG A 390 6.19 11.25 26.63
C ARG A 390 6.36 11.99 25.30
N ILE A 391 6.72 11.30 24.23
CA ILE A 391 6.88 11.89 22.90
C ILE A 391 5.48 12.16 22.31
N VAL A 392 4.90 13.32 22.65
CA VAL A 392 3.51 13.68 22.35
C VAL A 392 3.44 15.07 21.72
N LEU A 393 2.56 15.22 20.73
CA LEU A 393 2.23 16.46 20.05
C LEU A 393 0.73 16.71 20.18
N SER A 394 0.31 17.83 20.77
CA SER A 394 -1.12 18.16 20.98
C SER A 394 -1.53 19.46 20.29
N ALA A 395 -2.63 19.41 19.54
CA ALA A 395 -3.34 20.58 19.05
C ALA A 395 -4.47 21.02 20.01
N TRP A 396 -4.81 20.22 21.02
CA TRP A 396 -5.96 20.52 21.88
C TRP A 396 -5.57 21.42 23.07
N ASN A 397 -5.89 22.71 22.96
CA ASN A 397 -5.75 23.69 24.04
C ASN A 397 -7.13 24.24 24.45
N PRO A 398 -7.71 23.81 25.59
CA PRO A 398 -9.01 24.28 26.06
C PRO A 398 -9.14 25.80 26.20
N SER A 399 -8.06 26.51 26.53
CA SER A 399 -8.04 27.96 26.72
C SER A 399 -8.26 28.72 25.41
N ASP A 400 -7.84 28.12 24.29
CA ASP A 400 -7.84 28.76 22.97
C ASP A 400 -9.00 28.32 22.08
N LEU A 401 -9.83 27.34 22.48
CA LEU A 401 -10.89 26.78 21.61
C LEU A 401 -11.88 27.83 21.11
N LYS A 402 -12.19 28.84 21.93
CA LYS A 402 -13.08 29.95 21.53
C LYS A 402 -12.42 30.93 20.55
N LEU A 403 -11.10 30.85 20.42
CA LEU A 403 -10.31 31.65 19.49
C LEU A 403 -10.09 30.90 18.18
N THR A 404 -10.43 29.63 18.02
CA THR A 404 -10.21 28.89 16.77
C THR A 404 -11.42 28.95 15.85
N ALA A 405 -11.20 29.11 14.55
CA ALA A 405 -12.30 29.03 13.57
C ALA A 405 -12.94 27.63 13.56
N LEU A 406 -12.12 26.58 13.72
CA LEU A 406 -12.60 25.22 13.88
C LEU A 406 -11.78 24.51 14.96
N PRO A 407 -12.41 24.00 16.03
CA PRO A 407 -11.71 23.22 17.05
C PRO A 407 -10.99 22.00 16.44
N PRO A 408 -9.73 21.72 16.80
CA PRO A 408 -8.94 20.65 16.21
C PRO A 408 -9.66 19.29 16.18
N CYS A 409 -9.74 18.67 15.00
CA CYS A 409 -10.33 17.34 14.81
C CYS A 409 -9.35 16.24 15.25
N HIS A 410 -8.13 16.26 14.71
CA HIS A 410 -7.01 15.43 15.17
C HIS A 410 -6.31 16.14 16.33
N MET A 411 -6.58 15.66 17.54
CA MET A 411 -6.30 16.36 18.80
C MET A 411 -4.86 16.21 19.24
N PHE A 412 -4.32 14.98 19.21
CA PHE A 412 -2.96 14.71 19.62
C PHE A 412 -2.41 13.48 18.90
N ALA A 413 -1.08 13.41 18.82
CA ALA A 413 -0.34 12.26 18.35
C ALA A 413 0.75 11.88 19.35
N GLN A 414 0.95 10.58 19.55
CA GLN A 414 2.04 10.02 20.33
C GLN A 414 2.97 9.23 19.40
N PHE A 415 4.26 9.41 19.59
CA PHE A 415 5.29 8.70 18.83
C PHE A 415 5.96 7.62 19.66
N TYR A 416 6.41 6.56 18.99
CA TYR A 416 7.04 5.41 19.61
C TYR A 416 8.23 4.95 18.77
N VAL A 417 9.41 4.86 19.38
CA VAL A 417 10.62 4.35 18.73
C VAL A 417 10.92 2.94 19.22
N ALA A 418 11.09 2.01 18.29
CA ALA A 418 11.57 0.67 18.60
C ALA A 418 12.24 0.04 17.38
N ASN A 419 13.31 -0.75 17.60
CA ASN A 419 14.01 -1.48 16.53
C ASN A 419 14.49 -0.58 15.36
N GLY A 420 14.86 0.67 15.64
CA GLY A 420 15.24 1.65 14.61
C GLY A 420 14.05 2.20 13.80
N GLU A 421 12.82 1.93 14.21
CA GLU A 421 11.60 2.37 13.55
C GLU A 421 10.84 3.42 14.39
N LEU A 422 10.17 4.35 13.71
CA LEU A 422 9.28 5.34 14.30
C LEU A 422 7.82 5.05 13.92
N SER A 423 6.99 4.81 14.93
CA SER A 423 5.52 4.70 14.77
C SER A 423 4.81 5.91 15.35
N CYS A 424 3.62 6.20 14.85
CA CYS A 424 2.75 7.29 15.32
C CYS A 424 1.34 6.77 15.60
N GLN A 425 0.78 7.12 16.76
CA GLN A 425 -0.63 6.94 17.07
C GLN A 425 -1.30 8.31 17.19
N MET A 426 -2.31 8.58 16.36
CA MET A 426 -3.06 9.83 16.36
C MET A 426 -4.50 9.60 16.83
N TYR A 427 -4.98 10.46 17.73
CA TYR A 427 -6.37 10.47 18.18
C TYR A 427 -7.16 11.60 17.50
N GLN A 428 -8.22 11.23 16.78
CA GLN A 428 -9.14 12.14 16.11
C GLN A 428 -10.52 12.08 16.78
N ARG A 429 -10.96 13.16 17.43
CA ARG A 429 -12.24 13.18 18.16
C ARG A 429 -13.46 13.06 17.25
N SER A 430 -13.35 13.53 16.01
CA SER A 430 -14.45 13.62 15.05
C SER A 430 -13.88 13.43 13.64
N ALA A 431 -14.39 12.43 12.94
CA ALA A 431 -13.78 11.90 11.74
C ALA A 431 -14.83 11.65 10.66
N ASP A 432 -14.89 12.57 9.71
CA ASP A 432 -15.66 12.40 8.47
C ASP A 432 -14.99 11.32 7.61
N MET A 433 -15.63 10.15 7.54
CA MET A 433 -15.14 9.02 6.76
C MET A 433 -15.18 9.29 5.25
N GLY A 434 -16.03 10.21 4.78
CA GLY A 434 -16.19 10.56 3.37
C GLY A 434 -15.03 11.40 2.83
N LEU A 435 -14.66 12.47 3.53
CA LEU A 435 -13.64 13.42 3.07
C LEU A 435 -12.40 13.44 3.98
N GLY A 436 -12.59 13.67 5.28
CA GLY A 436 -11.51 13.95 6.23
C GLY A 436 -10.57 12.78 6.46
N VAL A 437 -11.09 11.59 6.76
CA VAL A 437 -10.28 10.43 7.17
C VAL A 437 -9.25 10.02 6.12
N PRO A 438 -9.57 9.87 4.82
CA PRO A 438 -8.56 9.60 3.80
C PRO A 438 -7.41 10.63 3.77
N PHE A 439 -7.75 11.91 3.99
CA PHE A 439 -6.78 13.01 4.05
C PHE A 439 -5.92 12.92 5.31
N ASN A 440 -6.54 12.64 6.47
CA ASN A 440 -5.85 12.53 7.76
C ASN A 440 -4.94 11.31 7.85
N ILE A 441 -5.32 10.17 7.22
CA ILE A 441 -4.45 9.00 7.10
C ILE A 441 -3.16 9.37 6.37
N ALA A 442 -3.28 10.01 5.20
CA ALA A 442 -2.13 10.41 4.41
C ALA A 442 -1.28 11.48 5.13
N SER A 443 -1.91 12.47 5.75
CA SER A 443 -1.22 13.58 6.43
C SER A 443 -0.37 13.09 7.61
N TYR A 444 -0.92 12.28 8.51
CA TYR A 444 -0.15 11.79 9.66
C TYR A 444 0.82 10.66 9.29
N ALA A 445 0.53 9.85 8.27
CA ALA A 445 1.52 8.94 7.70
C ALA A 445 2.72 9.73 7.14
N LEU A 446 2.47 10.83 6.43
CA LEU A 446 3.52 11.70 5.88
C LEU A 446 4.33 12.35 7.00
N LEU A 447 3.67 12.92 8.03
CA LEU A 447 4.35 13.47 9.20
C LEU A 447 5.27 12.44 9.88
N THR A 448 4.78 11.20 10.03
CA THR A 448 5.57 10.10 10.59
C THR A 448 6.80 9.81 9.73
N CYS A 449 6.63 9.74 8.41
CA CYS A 449 7.74 9.53 7.49
C CYS A 449 8.76 10.69 7.51
N MET A 450 8.30 11.94 7.59
CA MET A 450 9.16 13.13 7.68
C MET A 450 9.97 13.14 8.97
N ILE A 451 9.34 12.89 10.12
CA ILE A 451 10.03 12.83 11.42
C ILE A 451 11.01 11.66 11.45
N ALA A 452 10.61 10.48 10.97
CA ALA A 452 11.51 9.32 10.86
C ALA A 452 12.74 9.68 10.03
N HIS A 453 12.54 10.33 8.88
CA HIS A 453 13.62 10.75 7.98
C HIS A 453 14.64 11.68 8.67
N VAL A 454 14.18 12.78 9.27
CA VAL A 454 15.08 13.77 9.91
C VAL A 454 15.72 13.25 11.20
N CYS A 455 15.20 12.15 11.76
CA CYS A 455 15.76 11.45 12.91
C CYS A 455 16.63 10.23 12.53
N GLY A 456 16.78 9.91 11.23
CA GLY A 456 17.57 8.75 10.78
C GLY A 456 16.94 7.40 11.14
N LEU A 457 15.61 7.36 11.25
CA LEU A 457 14.82 6.15 11.55
C LEU A 457 14.04 5.69 10.32
N VAL A 458 13.58 4.44 10.36
CA VAL A 458 12.66 3.87 9.36
C VAL A 458 11.20 4.14 9.78
N PRO A 459 10.29 4.49 8.87
CA PRO A 459 8.86 4.56 9.21
C PRO A 459 8.31 3.18 9.62
N GLY A 460 7.67 3.12 10.80
CA GLY A 460 7.03 1.93 11.36
C GLY A 460 5.55 1.85 10.99
N ASP A 461 4.68 2.09 11.96
CA ASP A 461 3.22 2.02 11.80
C ASP A 461 2.56 3.38 12.06
N PHE A 462 1.51 3.69 11.30
CA PHE A 462 0.57 4.74 11.63
C PHE A 462 -0.72 4.13 12.20
N ILE A 463 -1.11 4.52 13.40
CA ILE A 463 -2.31 4.06 14.09
C ILE A 463 -3.28 5.24 14.21
N HIS A 464 -4.46 5.10 13.63
CA HIS A 464 -5.51 6.10 13.64
C HIS A 464 -6.58 5.69 14.64
N ILE A 465 -6.62 6.35 15.80
CA ILE A 465 -7.67 6.20 16.81
C ILE A 465 -8.74 7.25 16.54
N ILE A 466 -9.99 6.82 16.47
CA ILE A 466 -11.12 7.68 16.13
C ILE A 466 -12.14 7.65 17.27
N GLY A 467 -12.49 8.83 17.77
CA GLY A 467 -13.62 9.05 18.67
C GLY A 467 -14.92 8.83 17.92
N ASP A 468 -15.55 9.90 17.42
CA ASP A 468 -16.75 9.82 16.59
C ASP A 468 -16.38 9.63 15.11
N ALA A 469 -16.47 8.38 14.63
CA ALA A 469 -16.32 8.01 13.23
C ALA A 469 -17.69 8.10 12.55
N HIS A 470 -17.84 8.97 11.56
CA HIS A 470 -19.15 9.22 10.96
C HIS A 470 -19.14 9.32 9.44
N VAL A 471 -20.29 8.98 8.86
CA VAL A 471 -20.64 9.18 7.46
C VAL A 471 -21.81 10.16 7.42
N TYR A 472 -21.63 11.30 6.75
CA TYR A 472 -22.76 12.19 6.46
C TYR A 472 -23.79 11.48 5.59
N LYS A 473 -25.08 11.72 5.84
CA LYS A 473 -26.17 11.11 5.04
C LYS A 473 -26.02 11.38 3.54
N THR A 474 -25.52 12.57 3.18
CA THR A 474 -25.24 12.98 1.79
C THR A 474 -24.09 12.22 1.14
N HIS A 475 -23.23 11.54 1.92
CA HIS A 475 -22.08 10.78 1.43
C HIS A 475 -22.36 9.28 1.33
N VAL A 476 -23.49 8.78 1.83
CA VAL A 476 -23.81 7.33 1.81
C VAL A 476 -23.77 6.77 0.40
N VAL A 477 -24.44 7.41 -0.56
CA VAL A 477 -24.47 6.94 -1.96
C VAL A 477 -23.07 6.99 -2.61
N PRO A 478 -22.32 8.11 -2.57
CA PRO A 478 -20.93 8.15 -3.02
C PRO A 478 -20.02 7.09 -2.40
N LEU A 479 -20.19 6.81 -1.10
CA LEU A 479 -19.40 5.80 -0.41
C LEU A 479 -19.81 4.37 -0.79
N GLN A 480 -21.09 4.11 -1.05
CA GLN A 480 -21.55 2.83 -1.61
C GLN A 480 -20.95 2.60 -3.00
N GLU A 481 -20.81 3.63 -3.84
CA GLU A 481 -20.06 3.55 -5.11
C GLU A 481 -18.58 3.22 -4.86
N GLN A 482 -17.94 3.90 -3.89
CA GLN A 482 -16.55 3.61 -3.51
C GLN A 482 -16.37 2.15 -3.08
N LEU A 483 -17.31 1.59 -2.32
CA LEU A 483 -17.27 0.20 -1.82
C LEU A 483 -17.37 -0.86 -2.93
N GLN A 484 -17.81 -0.51 -4.15
CA GLN A 484 -17.79 -1.42 -5.30
C GLN A 484 -16.43 -1.47 -6.02
N LYS A 485 -15.49 -0.59 -5.66
CA LYS A 485 -14.16 -0.52 -6.28
C LYS A 485 -13.17 -1.35 -5.48
N PHE A 486 -12.48 -2.28 -6.14
CA PHE A 486 -11.39 -3.02 -5.49
C PHE A 486 -10.18 -2.10 -5.26
N PRO A 487 -9.51 -2.21 -4.09
CA PRO A 487 -8.22 -1.57 -3.88
C PRO A 487 -7.21 -1.96 -4.95
N LYS A 488 -6.30 -1.03 -5.22
CA LYS A 488 -5.06 -1.24 -5.96
C LYS A 488 -3.89 -1.06 -4.98
N PRO A 489 -2.67 -1.52 -5.32
CA PRO A 489 -1.51 -1.29 -4.47
C PRO A 489 -1.37 0.17 -4.06
N PHE A 490 -1.07 0.38 -2.79
CA PHE A 490 -0.68 1.70 -2.30
C PHE A 490 0.61 2.19 -2.99
N PRO A 491 0.76 3.51 -3.20
CA PRO A 491 1.96 4.05 -3.79
C PRO A 491 3.16 3.92 -2.85
N ILE A 492 4.36 4.09 -3.39
CA ILE A 492 5.59 4.22 -2.61
C ILE A 492 5.91 5.71 -2.47
N LEU A 493 6.09 6.19 -1.24
CA LEU A 493 6.56 7.54 -0.97
C LEU A 493 8.09 7.58 -1.05
N LYS A 494 8.63 8.45 -1.90
CA LYS A 494 10.03 8.87 -1.86
C LYS A 494 10.13 10.27 -1.27
N ILE A 495 11.07 10.44 -0.35
CA ILE A 495 11.43 11.71 0.28
C ILE A 495 12.82 12.10 -0.20
N ASN A 496 13.01 13.38 -0.52
CA ASN A 496 14.33 13.93 -0.87
C ASN A 496 15.36 13.62 0.24
N PRO A 497 16.41 12.83 -0.04
CA PRO A 497 17.34 12.37 0.98
C PRO A 497 18.22 13.49 1.57
N GLU A 498 18.33 14.64 0.89
CA GLU A 498 19.17 15.76 1.33
C GLU A 498 18.52 16.59 2.45
N LYS A 499 17.23 16.44 2.70
CA LYS A 499 16.48 17.25 3.67
C LYS A 499 16.65 16.72 5.08
N LYS A 500 17.49 17.37 5.89
CA LYS A 500 17.80 16.93 7.27
C LYS A 500 17.05 17.68 8.37
N ASP A 501 16.27 18.68 7.99
CA ASP A 501 15.52 19.54 8.91
C ASP A 501 14.04 19.57 8.54
N ILE A 502 13.16 19.47 9.55
CA ILE A 502 11.71 19.40 9.37
C ILE A 502 11.17 20.68 8.71
N ASP A 503 11.80 21.82 9.00
CA ASP A 503 11.43 23.14 8.48
C ASP A 503 11.95 23.38 7.05
N SER A 504 12.81 22.50 6.53
CA SER A 504 13.42 22.65 5.20
C SER A 504 12.61 22.03 4.05
N PHE A 505 11.58 21.23 4.37
CA PHE A 505 10.81 20.52 3.35
C PHE A 505 9.93 21.46 2.52
N VAL A 506 9.86 21.20 1.23
CA VAL A 506 8.91 21.79 0.28
C VAL A 506 8.15 20.69 -0.45
N ALA A 507 7.03 21.03 -1.12
CA ALA A 507 6.18 20.01 -1.74
C ALA A 507 6.88 19.13 -2.79
N THR A 508 7.87 19.68 -3.51
CA THR A 508 8.66 18.93 -4.50
C THR A 508 9.63 17.91 -3.90
N ASP A 509 9.81 17.91 -2.58
CA ASP A 509 10.64 16.92 -1.89
C ASP A 509 9.93 15.57 -1.70
N PHE A 510 8.65 15.47 -2.10
CA PHE A 510 7.83 14.27 -1.95
C PHE A 510 7.34 13.76 -3.31
N GLU A 511 7.73 12.53 -3.65
CA GLU A 511 7.31 11.85 -4.88
C GLU A 511 6.49 10.60 -4.53
N LEU A 512 5.34 10.43 -5.18
CA LEU A 512 4.54 9.21 -5.11
C LEU A 512 4.79 8.36 -6.35
N ILE A 513 5.38 7.18 -6.14
CA ILE A 513 5.60 6.21 -7.20
C ILE A 513 4.45 5.22 -7.22
N GLY A 514 3.86 5.03 -8.40
CA GLY A 514 2.84 4.01 -8.59
C GLY A 514 1.44 4.39 -8.11
N TYR A 515 1.15 5.68 -7.86
CA TYR A 515 -0.19 6.10 -7.46
C TYR A 515 -1.18 6.08 -8.64
N ASP A 516 -1.90 4.97 -8.77
CA ASP A 516 -2.93 4.77 -9.81
C ASP A 516 -4.33 4.58 -9.19
N PRO A 517 -4.93 5.59 -8.54
CA PRO A 517 -6.24 5.43 -7.93
C PRO A 517 -7.34 5.31 -8.98
N HIS A 518 -8.49 4.78 -8.58
CA HIS A 518 -9.76 4.99 -9.26
C HIS A 518 -10.10 6.49 -9.34
N GLN A 519 -11.07 6.83 -10.20
CA GLN A 519 -11.48 8.21 -10.41
C GLN A 519 -11.97 8.89 -9.11
N LYS A 520 -11.89 10.21 -9.10
CA LYS A 520 -12.43 11.04 -8.02
C LYS A 520 -13.92 10.73 -7.85
N ILE A 521 -14.37 10.65 -6.59
CA ILE A 521 -15.77 10.58 -6.23
C ILE A 521 -16.12 11.92 -5.58
N GLU A 522 -17.10 12.63 -6.16
CA GLU A 522 -17.49 13.94 -5.64
C GLU A 522 -18.31 13.79 -4.35
N MET A 523 -17.86 14.50 -3.31
CA MET A 523 -18.53 14.61 -2.02
C MET A 523 -18.41 16.06 -1.57
N ARG A 524 -19.55 16.69 -1.28
CA ARG A 524 -19.57 18.08 -0.79
C ARG A 524 -19.25 18.12 0.69
N MET A 525 -18.42 19.08 1.10
CA MET A 525 -18.17 19.34 2.51
C MET A 525 -19.45 19.82 3.19
N ALA A 526 -19.75 19.29 4.38
CA ALA A 526 -20.81 19.82 5.23
C ALA A 526 -20.25 21.02 6.00
N VAL A 527 -20.81 22.21 5.77
CA VAL A 527 -20.37 23.47 6.42
C VAL A 527 -21.19 23.69 7.68
#